data_AF-A0A820RFF3-F1
#
_entry.id   AF-A0A820RFF3-F1
#
_cell.length_a   1.000
_cell.length_b   1.000
_cell.length_c   1.000
_cell.angle_alpha   90.00
_cell.angle_beta   90.00
_cell.angle_gamma   90.00
#
_symmetry.space_group_name_H-M   'P 1'
#
loop_
_entity.id
_entity.type
_entity.pdbx_description
1 polymer ?
#
loop_
_entity_poly.entity_id
_entity_poly.type
_entity_poly.pdbx_seq_one_letter_code
_entity_poly.pdbx_strand_id
1 'polypeptide(L)'
;MIVKLTAKQLLRRCLREITQNSNESLNSVVWSILTQSKNHGFRAVRGSAALVAMYFNSGSNILFDYFKQYGIKISETLFKHLFEMDKKRAINSKTNDKQRQNRIKKNTFDRQNSIEATSDVVDYNPGGFNY
;
A
#
# COMPACT_ATOMS: atom_id res chain seq x y z
N MET A 1 10.10 -3.84 22.81
CA MET A 1 10.79 -4.88 22.02
C MET A 1 10.91 -4.38 20.59
N ILE A 2 12.10 -3.93 20.16
CA ILE A 2 12.32 -3.34 18.83
C ILE A 2 12.46 -4.49 17.83
N VAL A 3 11.43 -4.71 17.00
CA VAL A 3 11.52 -5.68 15.92
C VAL A 3 12.45 -5.12 14.86
N LYS A 4 13.63 -5.72 14.69
CA LYS A 4 14.56 -5.40 13.59
C LYS A 4 13.86 -5.67 12.26
N LEU A 5 13.56 -4.61 11.51
CA LEU A 5 13.00 -4.69 10.15
C LEU A 5 13.86 -5.51 9.16
N THR A 6 15.09 -5.85 9.54
CA THR A 6 16.04 -6.66 8.78
C THR A 6 15.90 -8.17 8.97
N ALA A 7 14.92 -8.65 9.75
CA ALA A 7 14.72 -10.08 9.96
C ALA A 7 14.45 -10.78 8.61
N LYS A 8 15.23 -11.84 8.31
CA LYS A 8 15.14 -12.61 7.05
C LYS A 8 13.72 -13.16 6.79
N GLN A 9 12.95 -13.43 7.85
CA GLN A 9 11.56 -13.86 7.75
C GLN A 9 10.63 -12.75 7.24
N LEU A 10 10.89 -11.48 7.58
CA LEU A 10 10.17 -10.33 7.03
C LEU A 10 10.53 -10.11 5.55
N LEU A 11 11.83 -10.13 5.21
CA LEU A 11 12.30 -9.99 3.82
C LEU A 11 11.71 -11.06 2.88
N ARG A 12 11.55 -12.29 3.36
CA ARG A 12 10.92 -13.38 2.58
C ARG A 12 9.44 -13.14 2.27
N ARG A 13 8.73 -12.32 3.07
CA ARG A 13 7.36 -11.88 2.75
C ARG A 13 7.37 -10.82 1.64
N CYS A 14 8.41 -9.99 1.59
CA CYS A 14 8.59 -8.99 0.54
C CYS A 14 8.91 -9.62 -0.83
N LEU A 15 9.64 -10.74 -0.83
CA LEU A 15 10.03 -11.50 -2.04
C LEU A 15 8.85 -12.09 -2.84
N ARG A 16 7.64 -12.16 -2.27
CA ARG A 16 6.44 -12.69 -2.97
C ARG A 16 5.69 -11.62 -3.77
N GLU A 17 6.28 -10.45 -4.01
CA GLU A 17 5.58 -9.25 -4.52
C GLU A 17 4.40 -8.82 -3.61
N ILE A 18 4.41 -9.25 -2.35
CA ILE A 18 3.45 -8.86 -1.34
C ILE A 18 4.14 -7.89 -0.39
N THR A 19 4.63 -6.78 -0.94
CA THR A 19 4.78 -5.54 -0.20
C THR A 19 3.66 -4.60 -0.61
N GLN A 20 2.56 -4.59 0.14
CA GLN A 20 1.88 -3.33 0.38
C GLN A 20 2.75 -2.54 1.35
N ASN A 21 3.87 -2.00 0.90
CA ASN A 21 4.44 -0.88 1.61
C ASN A 21 3.63 0.33 1.15
N SER A 22 2.80 0.92 2.01
CA SER A 22 2.10 2.18 1.68
C SER A 22 3.08 3.30 1.29
N ASN A 23 4.38 3.15 1.62
CA ASN A 23 5.43 4.06 1.15
C ASN A 23 5.90 3.79 -0.29
N GLU A 24 5.69 2.59 -0.86
CA GLU A 24 6.00 2.31 -2.27
C GLU A 24 5.01 3.00 -3.23
N SER A 25 3.76 3.19 -2.80
CA SER A 25 2.81 4.03 -3.55
C SER A 25 3.14 5.52 -3.47
N LEU A 26 3.64 6.02 -2.33
CA LEU A 26 3.98 7.44 -2.17
C LEU A 26 5.20 7.81 -3.02
N ASN A 27 6.26 7.01 -2.97
CA ASN A 27 7.48 7.26 -3.73
C ASN A 27 7.22 7.31 -5.23
N SER A 28 6.40 6.39 -5.75
CA SER A 28 6.04 6.38 -7.17
C SER A 28 5.35 7.68 -7.60
N VAL A 29 4.50 8.26 -6.74
CA VAL A 29 3.83 9.54 -7.00
C VAL A 29 4.81 10.71 -6.87
N VAL A 30 5.74 10.68 -5.90
CA VAL A 30 6.81 11.70 -5.80
C VAL A 30 7.63 11.73 -7.09
N TRP A 31 8.02 10.58 -7.62
CA TRP A 31 8.81 10.50 -8.85
C TRP A 31 8.04 10.83 -10.12
N SER A 32 6.70 10.70 -10.11
CA SER A 32 5.87 11.21 -11.22
C SER A 32 5.82 12.73 -11.30
N ILE A 33 6.06 13.43 -10.17
CA ILE A 33 6.08 14.89 -10.10
C ILE A 33 7.50 15.44 -10.23
N LEU A 34 8.46 14.82 -9.54
CA LEU A 34 9.87 15.14 -9.61
C LEU A 34 10.59 14.05 -10.40
N THR A 35 10.95 14.35 -11.64
CA THR A 35 11.72 13.41 -12.47
C THR A 35 13.04 13.06 -11.78
N GLN A 36 13.27 11.76 -11.56
CA GLN A 36 14.47 11.21 -10.90
C GLN A 36 15.77 11.52 -11.69
N SER A 37 15.65 11.87 -12.97
CA SER A 37 16.76 12.23 -13.85
C SER A 37 17.34 13.63 -13.60
N LYS A 38 16.73 14.43 -12.71
CA LYS A 38 17.20 15.77 -12.36
C LYS A 38 17.47 15.87 -10.86
N ASN A 39 18.57 16.53 -10.50
CA ASN A 39 18.82 16.89 -9.11
C ASN A 39 17.90 18.06 -8.73
N HIS A 40 16.95 17.80 -7.83
CA HIS A 40 16.06 18.82 -7.29
C HIS A 40 16.61 19.25 -5.92
N GLY A 41 16.70 20.55 -5.68
CA GLY A 41 17.16 21.06 -4.39
C GLY A 41 16.27 20.59 -3.23
N PHE A 42 16.83 20.49 -2.01
CA PHE A 42 16.14 19.96 -0.82
C PHE A 42 14.74 20.57 -0.59
N ARG A 43 14.61 21.90 -0.77
CA ARG A 43 13.32 22.60 -0.61
C ARG A 43 12.26 22.12 -1.59
N ALA A 44 12.63 21.87 -2.85
CA ALA A 44 11.72 21.36 -3.87
C ALA A 44 11.27 19.94 -3.53
N VAL A 45 12.22 19.06 -3.19
CA VAL A 45 11.90 17.67 -2.78
C VAL A 45 10.97 17.64 -1.57
N ARG A 46 11.25 18.46 -0.55
CA ARG A 46 10.41 18.55 0.65
C ARG A 46 8.99 19.05 0.33
N GLY A 47 8.88 20.11 -0.47
CA GLY A 47 7.58 20.66 -0.87
C GLY A 47 6.76 19.68 -1.70
N SER A 48 7.38 19.03 -2.68
CA SER A 48 6.73 18.02 -3.50
C SER A 48 6.32 16.79 -2.68
N ALA A 49 7.15 16.31 -1.75
CA ALA A 49 6.78 15.19 -0.88
C ALA A 49 5.54 15.51 -0.02
N ALA A 50 5.46 16.73 0.53
CA ALA A 50 4.28 17.17 1.26
C ALA A 50 3.03 17.24 0.36
N LEU A 51 3.15 17.86 -0.81
CA LEU A 51 2.05 17.96 -1.78
C LEU A 51 1.55 16.59 -2.23
N VAL A 52 2.48 15.67 -2.49
CA VAL A 52 2.18 14.29 -2.89
C VAL A 52 1.48 13.53 -1.78
N ALA A 53 1.95 13.67 -0.53
CA ALA A 53 1.29 13.04 0.61
C ALA A 53 -0.14 13.57 0.79
N MET A 54 -0.35 14.87 0.61
CA MET A 54 -1.68 15.46 0.67
C MET A 54 -2.56 14.95 -0.49
N TYR A 55 -2.09 15.01 -1.74
CA TYR A 55 -2.80 14.48 -2.92
C TYR A 55 -3.13 12.99 -2.76
N PHE A 56 -2.18 12.20 -2.27
CA PHE A 56 -2.37 10.78 -1.99
C PHE A 56 -3.45 10.55 -0.92
N ASN A 57 -3.70 11.46 0.01
CA ASN A 57 -4.73 11.24 1.02
C ASN A 57 -6.10 11.79 0.62
N SER A 58 -6.18 13.00 0.05
CA SER A 58 -7.48 13.65 -0.21
C SER A 58 -7.79 13.93 -1.69
N GLY A 59 -6.94 13.45 -2.61
CA GLY A 59 -7.18 13.54 -4.05
C GLY A 59 -6.84 14.92 -4.64
N SER A 60 -7.37 15.18 -5.83
CA SER A 60 -7.05 16.36 -6.64
C SER A 60 -7.53 17.70 -6.07
N ASN A 61 -8.48 17.69 -5.12
CA ASN A 61 -8.97 18.90 -4.44
C ASN A 61 -7.83 19.75 -3.85
N ILE A 62 -6.86 19.10 -3.22
CA ILE A 62 -5.69 19.77 -2.64
C ILE A 62 -4.82 20.44 -3.70
N LEU A 63 -4.72 19.86 -4.90
CA LEU A 63 -3.95 20.47 -5.97
C LEU A 63 -4.63 21.78 -6.41
N PHE A 64 -5.96 21.80 -6.53
CA PHE A 64 -6.69 23.02 -6.88
C PHE A 64 -6.48 24.12 -5.84
N ASP A 65 -6.59 23.81 -4.55
CA ASP A 65 -6.35 24.77 -3.47
C ASP A 65 -4.91 25.27 -3.46
N TYR A 66 -3.94 24.36 -3.64
CA TYR A 66 -2.53 24.69 -3.73
C TYR A 66 -2.26 25.65 -4.90
N PHE A 67 -2.64 25.30 -6.12
CA PHE A 67 -2.40 26.14 -7.28
C PHE A 67 -3.12 27.50 -7.19
N LYS A 68 -4.35 27.53 -6.63
CA LYS A 68 -5.08 28.76 -6.37
C LYS A 68 -4.33 29.68 -5.40
N GLN A 69 -3.73 29.12 -4.34
CA GLN A 69 -2.93 29.88 -3.38
C GLN A 69 -1.69 30.54 -4.03
N TYR A 70 -1.10 29.90 -5.04
CA TYR A 70 0.02 30.45 -5.82
C TYR A 70 -0.41 31.29 -7.03
N GLY A 71 -1.70 31.59 -7.18
CA GLY A 71 -2.22 32.39 -8.31
C GLY A 71 -2.16 31.67 -9.67
N ILE A 72 -1.98 30.35 -9.67
CA ILE A 72 -1.90 29.54 -10.88
C ILE A 72 -3.32 29.14 -11.28
N LYS A 73 -3.76 29.61 -12.46
CA LYS A 73 -5.07 29.26 -13.01
C LYS A 73 -4.99 27.88 -13.67
N ILE A 74 -5.84 26.96 -13.22
CA ILE A 74 -5.93 25.61 -13.79
C ILE A 74 -6.87 25.64 -15.00
N SER A 75 -6.48 24.97 -16.08
CA SER A 75 -7.34 24.81 -17.25
C SER A 75 -8.51 23.88 -16.94
N GLU A 76 -9.65 24.12 -17.60
CA GLU A 76 -10.83 23.27 -17.47
C GLU A 76 -10.56 21.82 -17.92
N THR A 77 -9.67 21.65 -18.91
CA THR A 77 -9.20 20.34 -19.37
C THR A 77 -8.45 19.57 -18.29
N LEU A 78 -7.54 20.25 -17.57
CA LEU A 78 -6.81 19.65 -16.47
C LEU A 78 -7.73 19.32 -15.29
N PHE A 79 -8.70 20.20 -15.00
CA PHE A 79 -9.73 19.93 -13.98
C PHE A 79 -10.50 18.63 -14.27
N LYS A 80 -11.04 18.51 -15.50
CA LYS A 80 -11.78 17.30 -15.92
C LYS A 80 -10.91 16.05 -15.84
N HIS A 81 -9.65 16.14 -16.29
CA HIS A 81 -8.72 15.03 -16.25
C HIS A 81 -8.45 14.56 -14.81
N LEU A 82 -8.13 15.48 -13.90
CA LEU A 82 -7.87 15.18 -12.49
C LEU A 82 -9.09 14.57 -11.80
N PHE A 83 -10.28 15.09 -12.10
CA PHE A 83 -11.54 14.56 -11.57
C PHE A 83 -11.80 13.11 -12.03
N GLU A 84 -11.55 12.79 -13.30
CA GLU A 84 -11.65 11.42 -13.81
C GLU A 84 -10.59 10.49 -13.20
N MET A 85 -9.39 10.99 -12.93
CA MET A 85 -8.36 10.21 -12.21
C MET A 85 -8.81 9.89 -10.78
N ASP A 86 -9.39 10.84 -10.05
CA ASP A 86 -9.92 10.60 -8.71
C ASP A 86 -11.06 9.58 -8.69
N LYS A 87 -11.96 9.60 -9.69
CA LYS A 87 -12.98 8.56 -9.85
C LYS A 87 -12.36 7.18 -10.03
N LYS A 88 -11.41 7.04 -10.95
CA LYS A 88 -10.69 5.77 -11.18
C LYS A 88 -10.00 5.30 -9.91
N ARG A 89 -9.37 6.22 -9.18
CA ARG A 89 -8.72 5.93 -7.90
C ARG A 89 -9.71 5.39 -6.87
N ALA A 90 -10.88 6.01 -6.72
CA ALA A 90 -11.92 5.55 -5.79
C ALA A 90 -12.46 4.15 -6.17
N ILE A 91 -12.66 3.88 -7.46
CA ILE A 91 -13.06 2.56 -7.96
C ILE A 91 -12.00 1.51 -7.66
N ASN A 92 -10.73 1.81 -7.98
CA ASN A 92 -9.61 0.91 -7.75
C ASN A 92 -9.44 0.60 -6.26
N SER A 93 -9.61 1.59 -5.38
CA SER A 93 -9.58 1.38 -3.92
C SER A 93 -10.61 0.33 -3.49
N LYS A 94 -11.87 0.48 -3.90
CA LYS A 94 -12.95 -0.46 -3.57
C LYS A 94 -12.67 -1.86 -4.11
N THR A 95 -12.18 -1.96 -5.35
CA THR A 95 -11.81 -3.24 -5.97
C THR A 95 -10.68 -3.93 -5.22
N ASN A 96 -9.63 -3.18 -4.88
CA ASN A 96 -8.48 -3.69 -4.15
C ASN A 96 -8.87 -4.13 -2.72
N ASP A 97 -9.72 -3.36 -2.04
CA ASP A 97 -10.23 -3.73 -0.72
C ASP A 97 -11.05 -5.03 -0.77
N LYS A 98 -11.92 -5.17 -1.79
CA LYS A 98 -12.69 -6.40 -2.00
C LYS A 98 -11.77 -7.61 -2.27
N GLN A 99 -10.76 -7.44 -3.15
CA GLN A 99 -9.78 -8.49 -3.42
C GLN A 99 -8.97 -8.85 -2.17
N ARG A 100 -8.57 -7.85 -1.37
CA ARG A 100 -7.87 -8.04 -0.10
C ARG A 100 -8.73 -8.83 0.89
N GLN A 101 -9.99 -8.46 1.06
CA GLN A 101 -10.93 -9.18 1.92
C GLN A 101 -11.11 -10.64 1.47
N ASN A 102 -11.26 -10.88 0.17
CA ASN A 102 -11.37 -12.23 -0.38
C ASN A 102 -10.11 -13.07 -0.09
N ARG A 103 -8.92 -12.49 -0.26
CA ARG A 103 -7.65 -13.15 0.07
C ARG A 103 -7.55 -13.49 1.56
N ILE A 104 -7.97 -12.58 2.44
CA ILE A 104 -7.99 -12.83 3.89
C ILE A 104 -8.91 -14.00 4.21
N LYS A 105 -10.14 -13.99 3.69
CA LYS A 105 -11.12 -15.08 3.88
C LYS A 105 -10.59 -16.43 3.42
N LYS A 106 -9.95 -16.48 2.25
CA LYS A 106 -9.33 -17.70 1.72
C LYS A 106 -8.22 -18.19 2.64
N ASN A 107 -7.29 -17.30 3.03
CA ASN A 107 -6.18 -17.67 3.91
C ASN A 107 -6.66 -18.12 5.29
N THR A 108 -7.73 -17.53 5.84
CA THR A 108 -8.31 -17.98 7.11
C THR A 108 -8.95 -19.35 6.98
N PHE A 109 -9.67 -19.62 5.88
CA PHE A 109 -10.26 -20.92 5.60
C PHE A 109 -9.20 -22.01 5.44
N ASP A 110 -8.16 -21.75 4.64
CA ASP A 110 -7.03 -22.68 4.44
C ASP A 110 -6.29 -22.97 5.76
N ARG A 111 -6.16 -21.95 6.64
CA ARG A 111 -5.59 -22.10 7.98
C ARG A 111 -6.47 -22.95 8.90
N GLN A 112 -7.79 -22.81 8.83
CA GLN A 112 -8.72 -23.59 9.65
C GLN A 112 -8.68 -25.08 9.26
N ASN A 113 -8.75 -25.36 7.96
CA ASN A 113 -8.68 -26.74 7.44
C ASN A 113 -7.34 -27.43 7.72
N SER A 114 -6.23 -26.68 7.73
CA SER A 114 -4.92 -27.26 8.09
C SER A 114 -4.79 -27.55 9.58
N ILE A 115 -5.48 -26.82 10.45
CA ILE A 115 -5.58 -27.13 11.88
C ILE A 115 -6.46 -28.36 12.08
N GLU A 116 -7.61 -28.45 11.42
CA GLU A 116 -8.48 -29.65 11.48
C GLU A 116 -7.79 -30.90 10.89
N ALA A 117 -7.05 -30.76 9.79
CA ALA A 117 -6.28 -31.87 9.21
C ALA A 117 -5.09 -32.31 10.10
N THR A 118 -4.63 -31.47 11.03
CA THR A 118 -3.59 -31.85 12.01
C THR A 118 -4.18 -32.39 13.32
N SER A 119 -5.45 -32.14 13.63
CA SER A 119 -6.13 -32.78 14.77
C SER A 119 -6.47 -34.25 14.53
N ASP A 120 -6.52 -34.71 13.27
CA ASP A 120 -6.71 -36.12 12.91
C ASP A 120 -5.40 -36.93 12.91
N VAL A 121 -4.25 -36.27 13.11
CA VAL A 121 -2.97 -36.95 13.36
C VAL A 121 -2.91 -37.23 14.86
N VAL A 122 -3.10 -38.49 15.24
CA VAL A 122 -2.90 -38.97 16.62
C VAL A 122 -1.59 -38.40 17.15
N ASP A 123 -1.68 -37.54 18.17
CA ASP A 123 -0.52 -36.97 18.85
C ASP A 123 0.42 -38.12 19.22
N TYR A 124 1.64 -38.10 18.68
CA TYR A 124 2.69 -38.98 19.17
C TYR A 124 2.86 -38.68 20.65
N ASN A 125 2.50 -39.65 21.50
CA ASN A 125 2.65 -39.56 22.95
C ASN A 125 3.97 -40.23 23.36
N PRO A 126 5.09 -39.48 23.50
CA PRO A 126 6.33 -40.05 24.02
C PRO A 126 6.14 -40.48 25.47
N GLY A 127 6.06 -41.80 25.68
CA GLY A 127 5.88 -42.42 27.01
C GLY A 127 4.69 -43.39 27.12
N GLY A 128 3.88 -43.55 26.06
CA GLY A 128 2.71 -44.43 26.05
C GLY A 128 2.99 -45.94 25.88
N PHE A 129 4.05 -46.48 26.46
CA PHE A 129 4.25 -47.94 26.57
C PHE A 129 3.86 -48.38 27.98
N ASN A 130 2.69 -48.99 28.10
CA ASN A 130 2.28 -49.67 29.34
C ASN A 130 3.11 -50.94 29.50
N TYR A 131 3.75 -51.09 30.67
CA TYR A 131 4.31 -52.36 31.16
C TYR A 131 3.21 -53.25 31.71
#